data_AF-A0A7D9IC75-F1
#
_entry.id   AF-A0A7D9IC75-F1
#
_cell.length_a   1.000
_cell.length_b   1.000
_cell.length_c   1.000
_cell.angle_alpha   90.00
_cell.angle_beta   90.00
_cell.angle_gamma   90.00
#
_symmetry.space_group_name_H-M   'P 1'
#
loop_
_entity.id
_entity.type
_entity.pdbx_description
1 polymer ?
#
loop_
_entity_poly.entity_id
_entity_poly.type
_entity_poly.pdbx_seq_one_letter_code
_entity_poly.pdbx_strand_id
1 'polypeptide(L)'
;MESGLINGAVFINLRKAFDMVDTDLLLRKLAVYRCDDLTLTWFKSYLQERDQCVHFKGTLSSKKSSLYGVPQGCILGPLLFIMFINDLPLYVNSNTDMYADDSTIHTSARTVEELNNKLTEDMTNVQAWCTNNNMVINDGKTKAMMITTSQRAATLNSNLRVEFNGVPLKNTNNEKVLGVVMNERLSWKQQIDKVAKSLIKGIHLLRQIKEYLPIGHRVIYYQCFLQPHIDYCCTVWGQSCHIIRIHKLQKLALRIIYDKPKLTSSGPLFKAAGVLPIQQRVMLRTAIMVLACEYRRLTSGEMYCPI
;
A
#
# COMPACT_ATOMS: atom_id res chain seq x y z
N MET A 1 -7.99 0.41 21.89
CA MET A 1 -7.00 1.48 22.13
C MET A 1 -7.03 1.82 23.63
N GLU A 2 -6.53 0.91 24.47
CA GLU A 2 -6.74 0.98 25.94
C GLU A 2 -5.50 1.41 26.73
N SER A 3 -4.34 1.61 26.09
CA SER A 3 -3.05 1.85 26.78
C SER A 3 -2.59 3.31 26.84
N GLY A 4 -3.39 4.27 26.36
CA GLY A 4 -3.03 5.70 26.37
C GLY A 4 -1.82 6.09 25.51
N LEU A 5 -1.33 5.16 24.67
CA LEU A 5 -0.18 5.34 23.81
C LEU A 5 -0.51 6.20 22.58
N ILE A 6 0.50 6.92 22.11
CA ILE A 6 0.52 7.58 20.81
C ILE A 6 1.38 6.77 19.85
N ASN A 7 1.01 6.75 18.57
CA ASN A 7 1.75 6.03 17.55
C ASN A 7 2.44 7.02 16.63
N GLY A 8 3.63 6.69 16.19
CA GLY A 8 4.37 7.42 15.17
C GLY A 8 4.73 6.48 14.05
N ALA A 9 4.61 6.96 12.82
CA ALA A 9 4.96 6.23 11.63
C ALA A 9 5.85 7.10 10.74
N VAL A 10 6.86 6.49 10.13
CA VAL A 10 7.67 7.07 9.06
C VAL A 10 7.47 6.25 7.80
N PHE A 11 6.98 6.91 6.76
CA PHE A 11 6.77 6.32 5.45
C PHE A 11 8.00 6.60 4.60
N ILE A 12 8.84 5.59 4.41
CA ILE A 12 10.10 5.69 3.67
C ILE A 12 9.81 5.43 2.20
N ASN A 13 10.40 6.28 1.35
CA ASN A 13 10.38 6.08 -0.09
C ASN A 13 11.81 6.04 -0.62
N LEU A 14 12.20 4.96 -1.29
CA LEU A 14 13.53 4.82 -1.89
C LEU A 14 13.56 5.41 -3.31
N ARG A 15 14.63 6.12 -3.66
CA ARG A 15 14.82 6.65 -5.02
C ARG A 15 15.20 5.53 -5.96
N LYS A 16 14.38 5.30 -7.00
CA LYS A 16 14.65 4.34 -8.09
C LYS A 16 15.12 2.98 -7.55
N ALA A 17 14.40 2.43 -6.57
CA ALA A 17 14.89 1.32 -5.76
C ALA A 17 15.39 0.12 -6.58
N PHE A 18 14.65 -0.27 -7.61
CA PHE A 18 15.03 -1.35 -8.53
C PHE A 18 16.29 -1.06 -9.35
N ASP A 19 16.52 0.20 -9.73
CA ASP A 19 17.64 0.61 -10.59
C ASP A 19 18.93 0.81 -9.78
N MET A 20 18.82 0.93 -8.45
CA MET A 20 19.93 1.20 -7.53
C MET A 20 20.53 -0.08 -6.93
N VAL A 21 19.90 -1.24 -7.14
CA VAL A 21 20.40 -2.52 -6.60
C VAL A 21 21.80 -2.79 -7.12
N ASP A 22 22.76 -2.88 -6.21
CA ASP A 22 24.13 -3.26 -6.53
C ASP A 22 24.21 -4.77 -6.78
N THR A 23 24.71 -5.14 -7.97
CA THR A 23 24.76 -6.53 -8.42
C THR A 23 25.66 -7.38 -7.53
N ASP A 24 26.81 -6.87 -7.09
CA ASP A 24 27.75 -7.65 -6.28
C ASP A 24 27.23 -7.82 -4.85
N LEU A 25 26.61 -6.78 -4.29
CA LEU A 25 25.94 -6.89 -2.98
C LEU A 25 24.76 -7.87 -3.05
N LEU A 26 23.95 -7.82 -4.11
CA LEU A 26 22.86 -8.78 -4.31
C LEU A 26 23.38 -10.22 -4.36
N LEU A 27 24.44 -10.50 -5.12
CA LEU A 27 25.03 -11.85 -5.19
C LEU A 27 25.54 -12.32 -3.82
N ARG A 28 26.15 -11.44 -3.02
CA ARG A 28 26.55 -11.77 -1.63
C ARG A 28 25.35 -12.11 -0.77
N LYS A 29 24.25 -11.36 -0.86
CA LYS A 29 23.01 -11.67 -0.14
C LYS A 29 22.41 -13.00 -0.59
N LEU A 30 22.39 -13.29 -1.89
CA LEU A 30 21.92 -14.58 -2.42
C LEU A 30 22.75 -15.77 -1.88
N ALA A 31 24.05 -15.59 -1.68
CA ALA A 31 24.90 -16.61 -1.05
C ALA A 31 24.50 -16.86 0.42
N VAL A 32 24.12 -15.81 1.17
CA VAL A 32 23.57 -15.94 2.53
C VAL A 32 22.27 -16.74 2.54
N TYR A 33 21.43 -16.57 1.51
CA TYR A 33 20.24 -17.41 1.26
C TYR A 33 20.56 -18.84 0.77
N ARG A 34 21.83 -19.27 0.80
CA ARG A 34 22.28 -20.62 0.42
C ARG A 34 22.10 -20.96 -1.06
N CYS A 35 22.10 -19.97 -1.95
CA CYS A 35 22.27 -20.25 -3.38
C CYS A 35 23.64 -20.87 -3.63
N ASP A 36 23.71 -21.94 -4.43
CA ASP A 36 24.96 -22.60 -4.78
C ASP A 36 25.77 -21.79 -5.81
N ASP A 37 27.03 -22.15 -6.01
CA ASP A 37 27.94 -21.42 -6.90
C ASP A 37 27.45 -21.39 -8.35
N LEU A 38 26.76 -22.45 -8.80
CA LEU A 38 26.18 -22.52 -10.13
C LEU A 38 25.06 -21.48 -10.29
N THR A 39 24.15 -21.41 -9.32
CA THR A 39 23.04 -20.45 -9.29
C THR A 39 23.55 -19.01 -9.20
N LEU A 40 24.57 -18.76 -8.37
CA LEU A 40 25.20 -17.44 -8.25
C LEU A 40 25.88 -17.02 -9.55
N THR A 41 26.59 -17.94 -10.22
CA THR A 41 27.21 -17.67 -11.53
C THR A 41 26.16 -17.36 -12.58
N TRP A 42 25.03 -18.09 -12.56
CA TRP A 42 23.91 -17.82 -13.46
C TRP A 42 23.30 -16.44 -13.21
N PHE A 43 23.03 -16.06 -11.95
CA PHE A 43 22.53 -14.73 -11.61
C PHE A 43 23.52 -13.63 -11.98
N LYS A 44 24.83 -13.85 -11.79
CA LYS A 44 25.87 -12.92 -12.20
C LYS A 44 25.81 -12.67 -13.71
N SER A 45 25.75 -13.74 -14.51
CA SER A 45 25.58 -13.65 -15.96
C SER A 45 24.27 -12.97 -16.35
N TYR A 46 23.19 -13.17 -15.58
CA TYR A 46 21.89 -12.55 -15.85
C TYR A 46 21.88 -11.04 -15.58
N LEU A 47 22.65 -10.58 -14.58
CA LEU A 47 22.60 -9.19 -14.10
C LEU A 47 23.68 -8.29 -14.70
N GLN A 48 24.88 -8.83 -14.97
CA GLN A 48 26.04 -8.07 -15.45
C GLN A 48 26.04 -7.87 -16.98
N GLU A 49 26.82 -6.88 -17.43
CA GLU A 49 27.08 -6.59 -18.86
C GLU A 49 25.81 -6.39 -19.71
N ARG A 50 24.75 -5.85 -19.11
CA ARG A 50 23.50 -5.58 -19.82
C ARG A 50 23.53 -4.23 -20.51
N ASP A 51 23.12 -4.23 -21.77
CA ASP A 51 22.84 -3.02 -22.53
C ASP A 51 21.34 -2.77 -22.64
N GLN A 52 20.93 -1.51 -22.56
CA GLN A 52 19.57 -1.06 -22.81
C GLN A 52 19.53 -0.08 -23.99
N CYS A 53 18.45 -0.14 -24.77
CA CYS A 53 18.13 0.82 -25.84
C CYS A 53 16.62 1.01 -25.91
N VAL A 54 16.18 2.12 -26.50
CA VAL A 54 14.76 2.45 -26.68
C VAL A 54 14.40 2.20 -28.14
N HIS A 55 13.37 1.40 -28.37
CA HIS A 55 12.75 1.24 -29.69
C HIS A 55 11.54 2.18 -29.80
N PHE A 56 11.57 3.11 -30.75
CA PHE A 56 10.46 4.02 -31.00
C PHE A 56 10.24 4.19 -32.51
N LYS A 57 9.01 3.87 -32.96
CA LYS A 57 8.58 4.01 -34.36
C LYS A 57 9.55 3.38 -35.39
N GLY A 58 10.05 2.18 -35.11
CA GLY A 58 10.96 1.48 -36.02
C GLY A 58 12.44 1.84 -35.85
N THR A 59 12.78 2.84 -35.03
CA THR A 59 14.17 3.27 -34.79
C THR A 59 14.63 2.83 -33.41
N LEU A 60 15.86 2.32 -33.32
CA LEU A 60 16.54 2.03 -32.05
C LEU A 60 17.46 3.17 -31.64
N SER A 61 17.48 3.50 -30.35
CA SER A 61 18.50 4.40 -29.79
C SER A 61 19.87 3.73 -29.76
N SER A 62 20.91 4.51 -29.45
CA SER A 62 22.19 3.94 -29.03
C SER A 62 22.01 3.04 -27.80
N LYS A 63 22.85 2.02 -27.71
CA LYS A 63 22.95 1.15 -26.53
C LYS A 63 23.60 1.92 -25.39
N LYS A 64 23.11 1.68 -24.18
CA LYS A 64 23.68 2.19 -22.94
C LYS A 64 23.82 1.04 -21.96
N SER A 65 25.02 0.83 -21.43
CA SER A 65 25.26 -0.21 -20.44
C SER A 65 24.61 0.12 -19.10
N SER A 66 24.07 -0.89 -18.43
CA SER A 66 23.45 -0.82 -17.10
C SER A 66 24.35 -1.52 -16.10
N LEU A 67 25.00 -0.72 -15.25
CA LEU A 67 25.92 -1.23 -14.21
C LEU A 67 25.19 -1.66 -12.93
N TYR A 68 24.02 -1.08 -12.69
CA TYR A 68 23.21 -1.28 -11.50
C TYR A 68 21.80 -1.72 -11.88
N GLY A 69 21.13 -2.27 -10.87
CA GLY A 69 19.72 -2.52 -10.87
C GLY A 69 19.32 -3.88 -11.41
N VAL A 70 18.13 -4.30 -11.03
CA VAL A 70 17.48 -5.49 -11.55
C VAL A 70 16.55 -5.11 -12.71
N PRO A 71 16.41 -5.95 -13.75
CA PRO A 71 15.57 -5.62 -14.90
C PRO A 71 14.10 -5.41 -14.49
N GLN A 72 13.56 -4.23 -14.75
CA GLN A 72 12.12 -4.00 -14.60
C GLN A 72 11.35 -4.74 -15.71
N GLY A 73 10.20 -5.34 -15.37
CA GLY A 73 9.38 -6.09 -16.32
C GLY A 73 9.79 -7.55 -16.54
N CYS A 74 10.85 -8.03 -15.88
CA CYS A 74 11.15 -9.46 -15.81
C CYS A 74 10.55 -10.09 -14.55
N ILE A 75 10.31 -11.41 -14.59
CA ILE A 75 9.72 -12.16 -13.47
C ILE A 75 10.65 -12.15 -12.24
N LEU A 76 11.96 -12.20 -12.45
CA LEU A 76 12.96 -12.30 -11.37
C LEU A 76 13.30 -10.96 -10.72
N GLY A 77 13.08 -9.83 -11.40
CA GLY A 77 13.45 -8.50 -10.90
C GLY A 77 12.79 -8.19 -9.56
N PRO A 78 11.45 -8.31 -9.44
CA PRO A 78 10.74 -8.18 -8.17
C PRO A 78 11.26 -9.11 -7.07
N LEU A 79 11.51 -10.38 -7.39
CA LEU A 79 12.00 -11.36 -6.42
C LEU A 79 13.39 -10.99 -5.89
N LEU A 80 14.31 -10.65 -6.79
CA LEU A 80 15.67 -10.27 -6.45
C LEU A 80 15.71 -8.98 -5.62
N PHE A 81 14.85 -8.02 -5.93
CA PHE A 81 14.71 -6.81 -5.13
C PHE A 81 14.19 -7.11 -3.71
N ILE A 82 13.17 -7.97 -3.59
CA ILE A 82 12.65 -8.40 -2.28
C ILE A 82 13.77 -9.08 -1.47
N MET A 83 14.50 -10.04 -2.06
CA MET A 83 15.61 -10.70 -1.39
C MET A 83 16.71 -9.72 -0.95
N PHE A 84 16.96 -8.68 -1.76
CA PHE A 84 17.93 -7.63 -1.47
C PHE A 84 17.55 -6.79 -0.25
N ILE A 85 16.30 -6.32 -0.18
CA ILE A 85 15.84 -5.38 0.84
C ILE A 85 15.43 -6.07 2.16
N ASN A 86 15.20 -7.39 2.14
CA ASN A 86 14.60 -8.14 3.25
C ASN A 86 15.39 -8.14 4.56
N ASP A 87 16.66 -7.70 4.57
CA ASP A 87 17.45 -7.55 5.79
C ASP A 87 17.33 -6.16 6.44
N LEU A 88 16.68 -5.17 5.79
CA LEU A 88 16.44 -3.84 6.35
C LEU A 88 15.81 -3.87 7.75
N PRO A 89 14.77 -4.70 8.03
CA PRO A 89 14.17 -4.75 9.37
C PRO A 89 15.13 -5.18 10.48
N LEU A 90 16.24 -5.86 10.15
CA LEU A 90 17.25 -6.27 11.15
C LEU A 90 18.04 -5.09 11.72
N TYR A 91 17.98 -3.92 11.07
CA TYR A 91 18.68 -2.70 11.49
C TYR A 91 17.74 -1.72 12.20
N VAL A 92 16.44 -2.00 12.26
CA VAL A 92 15.43 -1.13 12.85
C VAL A 92 14.95 -1.71 14.17
N ASN A 93 14.87 -0.89 15.21
CA ASN A 93 14.41 -1.31 16.54
C ASN A 93 12.88 -1.35 16.61
N SER A 94 12.21 -0.46 15.88
CA SER A 94 10.75 -0.42 15.77
C SER A 94 10.19 -1.41 14.74
N ASN A 95 8.86 -1.58 14.75
CA ASN A 95 8.20 -2.42 13.76
C ASN A 95 8.39 -1.86 12.36
N THR A 96 8.67 -2.74 11.41
CA THR A 96 8.90 -2.39 10.01
C THR A 96 7.98 -3.23 9.12
N ASP A 97 7.09 -2.56 8.38
CA ASP A 97 6.26 -3.16 7.36
C ASP A 97 6.82 -2.80 5.98
N MET A 98 6.96 -3.79 5.10
CA MET A 98 7.55 -3.59 3.79
C MET A 98 6.71 -4.24 2.70
N TYR A 99 6.54 -3.51 1.60
CA TYR A 99 5.89 -4.01 0.40
C TYR A 99 6.62 -3.47 -0.83
N ALA A 100 7.38 -4.34 -1.48
CA ALA A 100 8.35 -3.93 -2.50
C ALA A 100 9.22 -2.77 -1.96
N ASP A 101 9.24 -1.62 -2.63
CA ASP A 101 10.06 -0.46 -2.27
C ASP A 101 9.41 0.48 -1.24
N ASP A 102 8.12 0.31 -0.96
CA ASP A 102 7.42 1.06 0.09
C ASP A 102 7.73 0.41 1.45
N SER A 103 8.34 1.18 2.36
CA SER A 103 8.66 0.72 3.72
C SER A 103 8.06 1.67 4.75
N THR A 104 7.44 1.13 5.79
CA THR A 104 6.85 1.89 6.90
C THR A 104 7.44 1.44 8.21
N ILE A 105 8.13 2.34 8.90
CA ILE A 105 8.57 2.11 10.28
C ILE A 105 7.55 2.73 11.21
N HIS A 106 7.12 1.99 12.22
CA HIS A 106 6.14 2.49 13.16
C HIS A 106 6.39 2.00 14.58
N THR A 107 6.07 2.85 15.55
CA THR A 107 6.26 2.53 16.97
C THR A 107 5.24 3.25 17.82
N SER A 108 5.14 2.85 19.08
CA SER A 108 4.24 3.45 20.06
C SER A 108 5.00 3.88 21.31
N ALA A 109 4.52 4.97 21.91
CA ALA A 109 5.16 5.60 23.05
C ALA A 109 4.11 6.30 23.93
N ARG A 110 4.48 6.65 25.17
CA ARG A 110 3.59 7.44 26.06
C ARG A 110 3.71 8.93 25.82
N THR A 111 4.88 9.39 25.39
CA THR A 111 5.21 10.80 25.15
C THR A 111 5.71 11.01 23.72
N VAL A 112 5.56 12.24 23.22
CA VAL A 112 6.04 12.63 21.86
C VAL A 112 7.56 12.62 21.80
N GLU A 113 8.23 12.94 22.91
CA GLU A 113 9.70 12.92 23.00
C GLU A 113 10.25 11.50 22.84
N GLU A 114 9.68 10.52 23.56
CA GLU A 114 10.06 9.12 23.42
C GLU A 114 9.83 8.63 21.98
N LEU A 115 8.73 9.08 21.35
CA LEU A 115 8.41 8.75 19.96
C LEU A 115 9.42 9.35 18.97
N ASN A 116 9.82 10.61 19.18
CA ASN A 116 10.83 11.29 18.37
C ASN A 116 12.18 10.57 18.48
N ASN A 117 12.60 10.21 19.69
CA ASN A 117 13.88 9.57 19.93
C ASN A 117 13.95 8.20 19.23
N LYS A 118 12.94 7.34 19.45
CA LYS A 118 12.85 6.02 18.81
C LYS A 118 12.91 6.11 17.29
N LEU A 119 12.06 6.94 16.69
CA LEU A 119 11.99 7.05 15.23
C LEU A 119 13.22 7.73 14.61
N THR A 120 13.86 8.66 15.32
CA THR A 120 15.08 9.32 14.83
C THR A 120 16.28 8.36 14.89
N GLU A 121 16.36 7.53 15.93
CA GLU A 121 17.35 6.44 16.02
C GLU A 121 17.14 5.44 14.88
N ASP A 122 15.90 4.97 14.67
CA ASP A 122 15.57 4.08 13.55
C ASP A 122 15.95 4.69 12.20
N MET A 123 15.63 5.96 11.95
CA MET A 123 16.02 6.64 10.71
C MET A 123 17.53 6.76 10.53
N THR A 124 18.29 6.87 11.61
CA THR A 124 19.76 6.85 11.59
C THR A 124 20.28 5.47 11.17
N ASN A 125 19.70 4.40 11.72
CA ASN A 125 20.07 3.03 11.35
C ASN A 125 19.68 2.71 9.89
N VAL A 126 18.50 3.15 9.45
CA VAL A 126 18.08 3.02 8.05
C VAL A 126 19.05 3.75 7.13
N GLN A 127 19.52 4.95 7.51
CA GLN A 127 20.51 5.68 6.72
C GLN A 127 21.83 4.93 6.60
N ALA A 128 22.30 4.34 7.71
CA ALA A 128 23.51 3.51 7.70
C ALA A 128 23.32 2.28 6.80
N TRP A 129 22.18 1.60 6.91
CA TRP A 129 21.83 0.48 6.03
C TRP A 129 21.79 0.91 4.56
N CYS A 130 21.15 2.03 4.24
CA CYS A 130 21.06 2.55 2.88
C CYS A 130 22.46 2.85 2.31
N THR A 131 23.33 3.47 3.12
CA THR A 131 24.72 3.78 2.74
C THR A 131 25.50 2.50 2.45
N ASN A 132 25.37 1.46 3.28
CA ASN A 132 26.04 0.17 3.10
C ASN A 132 25.50 -0.65 1.91
N ASN A 133 24.25 -0.40 1.51
CA ASN A 133 23.56 -1.11 0.44
C ASN A 133 23.46 -0.29 -0.86
N ASN A 134 24.14 0.85 -0.97
CA ASN A 134 24.07 1.77 -2.12
C ASN A 134 22.63 2.23 -2.47
N MET A 135 21.75 2.29 -1.46
CA MET A 135 20.38 2.78 -1.60
C MET A 135 20.28 4.23 -1.18
N VAL A 136 19.32 4.96 -1.76
CA VAL A 136 19.13 6.38 -1.48
C VAL A 136 17.67 6.64 -1.11
N ILE A 137 17.47 7.26 0.04
CA ILE A 137 16.14 7.71 0.48
C ILE A 137 15.69 8.94 -0.31
N ASN A 138 14.39 9.03 -0.57
CA ASN A 138 13.77 10.19 -1.15
C ASN A 138 13.24 11.11 -0.05
N ASP A 139 14.08 12.01 0.43
CA ASP A 139 13.78 12.91 1.56
C ASP A 139 12.51 13.74 1.32
N GLY A 140 12.27 14.18 0.08
CA GLY A 140 11.08 14.95 -0.28
C GLY A 140 9.78 14.15 -0.30
N LYS A 141 9.87 12.82 -0.42
CA LYS A 141 8.71 11.90 -0.39
C LYS A 141 8.56 11.17 0.94
N THR A 142 9.65 11.04 1.70
CA THR A 142 9.66 10.42 3.01
C THR A 142 9.01 11.35 4.02
N LYS A 143 8.04 10.83 4.78
CA LYS A 143 7.21 11.65 5.67
C LYS A 143 6.97 10.95 6.99
N ALA A 144 6.79 11.74 8.04
CA ALA A 144 6.40 11.25 9.35
C ALA A 144 4.93 11.59 9.64
N MET A 145 4.26 10.76 10.43
CA MET A 145 2.89 10.98 10.87
C MET A 145 2.75 10.51 12.31
N MET A 146 2.14 11.36 13.15
CA MET A 146 1.71 10.96 14.48
C MET A 146 0.24 10.54 14.42
N ILE A 147 -0.03 9.28 14.75
CA ILE A 147 -1.36 8.70 14.75
C ILE A 147 -1.87 8.64 16.19
N THR A 148 -2.95 9.39 16.47
CA THR A 148 -3.57 9.42 17.79
C THR A 148 -5.02 9.91 17.74
N THR A 149 -5.81 9.62 18.76
CA THR A 149 -7.21 10.06 18.85
C THR A 149 -7.31 11.58 18.99
N SER A 150 -8.44 12.17 18.57
CA SER A 150 -8.66 13.62 18.70
C SER A 150 -8.63 14.10 20.17
N GLN A 151 -9.11 13.27 21.09
CA GLN A 151 -9.07 13.57 22.54
C GLN A 151 -7.63 13.67 23.04
N ARG A 152 -6.78 12.70 22.67
CA ARG A 152 -5.37 12.70 23.09
C ARG A 152 -4.61 13.83 22.40
N ALA A 153 -4.88 14.09 21.13
CA ALA A 153 -4.29 15.20 20.38
C ALA A 153 -4.45 16.55 21.07
N ALA A 154 -5.63 16.82 21.64
CA ALA A 154 -5.90 18.06 22.35
C ALA A 154 -5.06 18.24 23.62
N THR A 155 -4.53 17.15 24.18
CA THR A 155 -3.65 17.16 25.36
C THR A 155 -2.16 17.18 25.01
N LEU A 156 -1.81 16.97 23.74
CA LEU A 156 -0.42 16.97 23.29
C LEU A 156 -0.02 18.39 22.90
N ASN A 157 0.97 18.94 23.61
CA ASN A 157 1.49 20.29 23.33
C ASN A 157 2.64 20.29 22.31
N SER A 158 2.97 19.15 21.72
CA SER A 158 4.12 18.99 20.83
C SER A 158 3.79 18.18 19.59
N ASN A 159 4.43 18.57 18.49
CA ASN A 159 4.39 17.84 17.23
C ASN A 159 5.54 16.84 17.17
N LEU A 160 5.33 15.78 16.38
CA LEU A 160 6.39 14.85 16.01
C LEU A 160 7.50 15.60 15.26
N ARG A 161 8.76 15.30 15.57
CA ARG A 161 9.96 15.90 14.95
C ARG A 161 11.00 14.82 14.76
N VAL A 162 10.73 13.89 13.84
CA VAL A 162 11.71 12.87 13.46
C VAL A 162 12.78 13.54 12.60
N GLU A 163 14.04 13.34 12.95
CA GLU A 163 15.17 13.88 12.18
C GLU A 163 15.75 12.83 11.25
N PHE A 164 16.23 13.28 10.09
CA PHE A 164 16.94 12.49 9.11
C PHE A 164 18.12 13.32 8.58
N ASN A 165 19.35 12.85 8.79
CA ASN A 165 20.58 13.61 8.49
C ASN A 165 20.61 15.02 9.12
N GLY A 166 20.11 15.15 10.35
CA GLY A 166 20.02 16.44 11.06
C GLY A 166 18.94 17.39 10.53
N VAL A 167 18.10 16.95 9.60
CA VAL A 167 16.98 17.73 9.06
C VAL A 167 15.65 17.10 9.48
N PRO A 168 14.69 17.86 10.02
CA PRO A 168 13.40 17.32 10.40
C PRO A 168 12.60 16.86 9.17
N LEU A 169 12.08 15.63 9.22
CA LEU A 169 11.18 15.10 8.21
C LEU A 169 9.87 15.87 8.14
N LYS A 170 9.29 15.93 6.95
CA LYS A 170 8.00 16.57 6.76
C LYS A 170 6.90 15.75 7.44
N ASN A 171 6.21 16.38 8.40
CA ASN A 171 4.99 15.81 8.95
C ASN A 171 3.84 15.86 7.94
N THR A 172 3.03 14.81 7.93
CA THR A 172 1.82 14.74 7.12
C THR A 172 0.63 14.26 7.95
N ASN A 173 -0.54 14.84 7.66
CA ASN A 173 -1.79 14.44 8.31
C ASN A 173 -2.48 13.32 7.52
N ASN A 174 -2.06 13.10 6.27
CA ASN A 174 -2.59 12.06 5.40
C ASN A 174 -1.48 11.47 4.53
N GLU A 175 -1.42 10.14 4.46
CA GLU A 175 -0.46 9.45 3.61
C GLU A 175 -1.13 8.28 2.90
N LYS A 176 -0.71 8.02 1.66
CA LYS A 176 -1.23 6.91 0.88
C LYS A 176 -0.31 5.70 1.09
N VAL A 177 -0.81 4.70 1.80
CA VAL A 177 -0.11 3.44 2.05
C VAL A 177 -0.82 2.35 1.24
N LEU A 178 -0.10 1.70 0.30
CA LEU A 178 -0.63 0.60 -0.52
C LEU A 178 -2.02 0.89 -1.12
N GLY A 179 -2.21 2.10 -1.65
CA GLY A 179 -3.49 2.49 -2.26
C GLY A 179 -4.55 3.05 -1.30
N VAL A 180 -4.39 2.88 0.02
CA VAL A 180 -5.31 3.36 1.06
C VAL A 180 -4.80 4.68 1.65
N VAL A 181 -5.68 5.68 1.74
CA VAL A 181 -5.34 6.95 2.39
C VAL A 181 -5.55 6.82 3.90
N MET A 182 -4.44 6.78 4.64
CA MET A 182 -4.43 6.83 6.10
C MET A 182 -4.40 8.29 6.56
N ASN A 183 -5.09 8.57 7.66
CA ASN A 183 -5.14 9.89 8.28
C ASN A 183 -4.65 9.77 9.73
N GLU A 184 -4.03 10.82 10.27
CA GLU A 184 -3.53 10.89 11.66
C GLU A 184 -4.57 10.55 12.74
N ARG A 185 -5.88 10.66 12.44
CA ARG A 185 -6.99 10.29 13.36
C ARG A 185 -7.69 8.99 12.98
N LEU A 186 -7.24 8.30 11.94
CA LEU A 186 -7.87 7.10 11.38
C LEU A 186 -9.38 7.30 11.07
N SER A 187 -9.76 8.50 10.64
CA SER A 187 -11.18 8.81 10.32
C SER A 187 -11.70 8.12 9.06
N TRP A 188 -10.80 7.74 8.14
CA TRP A 188 -11.08 7.16 6.83
C TRP A 188 -11.93 8.01 5.88
N LYS A 189 -12.30 9.24 6.26
CA LYS A 189 -13.13 10.15 5.45
C LYS A 189 -12.52 10.39 4.07
N GLN A 190 -11.23 10.71 4.01
CA GLN A 190 -10.53 11.00 2.75
C GLN A 190 -10.44 9.77 1.85
N GLN A 191 -10.20 8.58 2.42
CA GLN A 191 -10.22 7.33 1.68
C GLN A 191 -11.61 7.07 1.08
N ILE A 192 -12.67 7.24 1.88
CA ILE A 192 -14.05 7.07 1.42
C ILE A 192 -14.41 8.09 0.33
N ASP A 193 -13.94 9.33 0.45
CA ASP A 193 -14.16 10.35 -0.57
C ASP A 193 -13.44 10.02 -1.88
N LYS A 194 -12.23 9.45 -1.82
CA LYS A 194 -11.49 8.94 -2.98
C LYS A 194 -12.23 7.78 -3.66
N VAL A 195 -12.71 6.81 -2.90
CA VAL A 195 -13.53 5.70 -3.43
C VAL A 195 -14.82 6.25 -4.05
N ALA A 196 -15.53 7.13 -3.34
CA ALA A 196 -16.75 7.77 -3.81
C ALA A 196 -16.54 8.52 -5.13
N LYS A 197 -15.44 9.26 -5.30
CA LYS A 197 -15.09 9.94 -6.56
C LYS A 197 -14.94 8.93 -7.71
N SER A 198 -14.28 7.80 -7.46
CA SER A 198 -14.11 6.73 -8.47
C SER A 198 -15.46 6.12 -8.86
N LEU A 199 -16.32 5.86 -7.87
CA LEU A 199 -17.68 5.36 -8.12
C LEU A 199 -18.54 6.36 -8.89
N ILE A 200 -18.48 7.66 -8.55
CA ILE A 200 -19.24 8.69 -9.26
C ILE A 200 -18.85 8.73 -10.74
N LYS A 201 -17.56 8.65 -11.06
CA LYS A 201 -17.08 8.56 -12.45
C LYS A 201 -17.65 7.33 -13.16
N GLY A 202 -17.53 6.15 -12.54
CA GLY A 202 -18.05 4.91 -13.12
C GLY A 202 -19.58 4.90 -13.27
N ILE A 203 -20.32 5.50 -12.33
CA ILE A 203 -21.78 5.65 -12.40
C ILE A 203 -22.19 6.63 -13.50
N HIS A 204 -21.42 7.71 -13.68
CA HIS A 204 -21.67 8.67 -14.76
C HIS A 204 -21.53 7.99 -16.13
N LEU A 205 -20.44 7.25 -16.33
CA LEU A 205 -20.24 6.47 -17.56
C LEU A 205 -21.36 5.44 -17.75
N LEU A 206 -21.72 4.68 -16.71
CA LEU A 206 -22.83 3.74 -16.77
C LEU A 206 -24.13 4.41 -17.23
N ARG A 207 -24.42 5.61 -16.72
CA ARG A 207 -25.63 6.35 -17.12
C ARG A 207 -25.64 6.70 -18.60
N GLN A 208 -24.49 7.03 -19.19
CA GLN A 208 -24.38 7.37 -20.60
C GLN A 208 -24.52 6.14 -21.50
N ILE A 209 -23.97 5.01 -21.08
CA ILE A 209 -23.94 3.79 -21.91
C ILE A 209 -25.14 2.86 -21.67
N LYS A 210 -25.93 3.06 -20.61
CA LYS A 210 -27.01 2.13 -20.22
C LYS A 210 -28.01 1.86 -21.33
N GLU A 211 -28.32 2.86 -22.16
CA GLU A 211 -29.29 2.74 -23.27
C GLU A 211 -28.85 1.70 -24.31
N TYR A 212 -27.54 1.45 -24.41
CA TYR A 212 -26.95 0.49 -25.36
C TYR A 212 -26.67 -0.89 -24.73
N LEU A 213 -26.90 -1.03 -23.42
CA LEU A 213 -26.56 -2.26 -22.68
C LEU A 213 -27.81 -2.94 -22.14
N PRO A 214 -28.00 -4.25 -22.37
CA PRO A 214 -29.02 -5.03 -21.64
C PRO A 214 -28.76 -5.01 -20.12
N ILE A 215 -29.81 -5.16 -19.32
CA ILE A 215 -29.73 -5.08 -17.84
C ILE A 215 -28.64 -6.00 -17.27
N GLY A 216 -28.52 -7.24 -17.76
CA GLY A 216 -27.48 -8.17 -17.31
C GLY A 216 -26.05 -7.62 -17.51
N HIS A 217 -25.79 -6.97 -18.64
CA HIS A 217 -24.48 -6.35 -18.92
C HIS A 217 -24.22 -5.13 -18.03
N ARG A 218 -25.27 -4.38 -17.65
CA ARG A 218 -25.15 -3.28 -16.69
C ARG A 218 -24.80 -3.78 -15.29
N VAL A 219 -25.31 -4.95 -14.88
CA VAL A 219 -24.92 -5.62 -13.63
C VAL A 219 -23.46 -6.09 -13.70
N ILE A 220 -23.04 -6.71 -14.79
CA ILE A 220 -21.64 -7.11 -15.01
C ILE A 220 -20.73 -5.87 -14.94
N TYR A 221 -21.10 -4.77 -15.60
CA TYR A 221 -20.36 -3.50 -15.51
C TYR A 221 -20.18 -3.04 -14.06
N TYR A 222 -21.23 -3.10 -13.24
CA TYR A 222 -21.14 -2.77 -11.83
C TYR A 222 -20.12 -3.66 -11.10
N GLN A 223 -20.19 -4.97 -11.31
CA GLN A 223 -19.30 -5.94 -10.67
C GLN A 223 -17.85 -5.80 -11.11
N CYS A 224 -17.60 -5.41 -12.37
CA CYS A 224 -16.26 -5.27 -12.93
C CYS A 224 -15.62 -3.89 -12.67
N PHE A 225 -16.39 -2.80 -12.70
CA PHE A 225 -15.82 -1.44 -12.66
C PHE A 225 -16.12 -0.68 -11.37
N LEU A 226 -17.23 -0.95 -10.68
CA LEU A 226 -17.59 -0.24 -9.46
C LEU A 226 -17.23 -1.03 -8.21
N GLN A 227 -17.56 -2.33 -8.19
CA GLN A 227 -17.36 -3.19 -7.04
C GLN A 227 -15.89 -3.36 -6.61
N PRO A 228 -14.88 -3.43 -7.51
CA PRO A 228 -13.49 -3.56 -7.07
C PRO A 228 -12.99 -2.35 -6.28
N HIS A 229 -13.42 -1.14 -6.63
CA HIS A 229 -13.11 0.06 -5.85
C HIS A 229 -13.72 0.02 -4.44
N ILE A 230 -14.87 -0.65 -4.29
CA ILE A 230 -15.54 -0.84 -3.01
C ILE A 230 -14.85 -1.93 -2.20
N ASP A 231 -14.41 -3.01 -2.84
CA ASP A 231 -13.78 -4.16 -2.17
C ASP A 231 -12.37 -3.88 -1.68
N TYR A 232 -11.62 -3.06 -2.42
CA TYR A 232 -10.21 -2.84 -2.14
C TYR A 232 -9.98 -2.29 -0.72
N CYS A 233 -9.33 -3.10 0.12
CA CYS A 233 -9.06 -2.83 1.54
C CYS A 233 -10.29 -2.43 2.36
N CYS A 234 -11.50 -2.86 1.97
CA CYS A 234 -12.72 -2.48 2.68
C CYS A 234 -12.78 -3.02 4.10
N THR A 235 -11.99 -4.04 4.44
CA THR A 235 -11.82 -4.56 5.80
C THR A 235 -11.22 -3.52 6.74
N VAL A 236 -10.43 -2.58 6.22
CA VAL A 236 -9.76 -1.53 6.99
C VAL A 236 -10.65 -0.31 7.17
N TRP A 237 -11.11 0.30 6.07
CA TRP A 237 -11.89 1.55 6.12
C TRP A 237 -13.40 1.33 6.24
N GLY A 238 -13.88 0.10 6.07
CA GLY A 238 -15.29 -0.24 5.95
C GLY A 238 -16.11 -0.11 7.23
N GLN A 239 -15.44 0.01 8.38
CA GLN A 239 -16.10 0.21 9.67
C GLN A 239 -16.33 1.71 9.99
N SER A 240 -15.86 2.62 9.14
CA SER A 240 -16.05 4.06 9.33
C SER A 240 -17.52 4.47 9.20
N CYS A 241 -17.95 5.43 10.04
CA CYS A 241 -19.29 6.02 9.95
C CYS A 241 -19.56 6.73 8.61
N HIS A 242 -18.50 7.13 7.89
CA HIS A 242 -18.62 7.79 6.59
C HIS A 242 -19.04 6.83 5.45
N ILE A 243 -19.06 5.52 5.68
CA ILE A 243 -19.39 4.51 4.66
C ILE A 243 -20.81 4.64 4.09
N ILE A 244 -21.69 5.33 4.82
CA ILE A 244 -23.04 5.68 4.37
C ILE A 244 -23.02 6.38 3.00
N ARG A 245 -21.96 7.16 2.70
CA ARG A 245 -21.76 7.78 1.38
C ARG A 245 -21.65 6.75 0.26
N ILE A 246 -20.86 5.69 0.47
CA ILE A 246 -20.71 4.58 -0.49
C ILE A 246 -22.02 3.82 -0.64
N HIS A 247 -22.72 3.57 0.47
CA HIS A 247 -24.02 2.90 0.42
C HIS A 247 -25.05 3.68 -0.43
N LYS A 248 -25.09 5.01 -0.29
CA LYS A 248 -25.94 5.88 -1.14
C LYS A 248 -25.58 5.77 -2.62
N LEU A 249 -24.30 5.69 -2.95
CA LEU A 249 -23.82 5.52 -4.33
C LEU A 249 -24.17 4.13 -4.89
N GLN A 250 -24.08 3.06 -4.10
CA GLN A 250 -24.55 1.74 -4.53
C GLN A 250 -26.04 1.77 -4.88
N LYS A 251 -26.89 2.38 -4.03
CA LYS A 251 -28.32 2.53 -4.32
C LYS A 251 -28.58 3.32 -5.60
N LEU A 252 -27.80 4.38 -5.82
CA LEU A 252 -27.89 5.17 -7.05
C LEU A 252 -27.53 4.33 -8.28
N ALA A 253 -26.43 3.59 -8.23
CA ALA A 253 -25.99 2.73 -9.32
C ALA A 253 -27.06 1.67 -9.66
N LEU A 254 -27.60 0.96 -8.67
CA LEU A 254 -28.63 -0.06 -8.88
C LEU A 254 -29.92 0.51 -9.49
N ARG A 255 -30.33 1.71 -9.07
CA ARG A 255 -31.49 2.38 -9.68
C ARG A 255 -31.26 2.73 -11.14
N ILE A 256 -30.03 3.10 -11.51
CA ILE A 256 -29.67 3.36 -12.91
C ILE A 256 -29.65 2.06 -13.72
N ILE A 257 -29.13 0.97 -13.14
CA ILE A 257 -29.07 -0.36 -13.81
C ILE A 257 -30.46 -0.85 -14.20
N TYR A 258 -31.43 -0.72 -13.30
CA TYR A 258 -32.79 -1.22 -13.46
C TYR A 258 -33.81 -0.15 -13.90
N ASP A 259 -33.34 1.03 -14.31
CA ASP A 259 -34.18 2.17 -14.72
C ASP A 259 -35.29 2.51 -13.72
N LYS A 260 -34.95 2.48 -12.42
CA LYS A 260 -35.90 2.74 -11.34
C LYS A 260 -35.82 4.19 -10.83
N PRO A 261 -36.97 4.81 -10.49
CA PRO A 261 -37.00 6.12 -9.86
C PRO A 261 -36.16 6.22 -8.58
N LYS A 262 -35.77 7.45 -8.24
CA LYS A 262 -34.91 7.76 -7.07
C LYS A 262 -35.48 7.24 -5.74
N LEU A 263 -36.81 7.20 -5.60
CA LEU A 263 -37.51 6.82 -4.37
C LEU A 263 -37.77 5.30 -4.26
N THR A 264 -37.49 4.52 -5.30
CA THR A 264 -37.71 3.06 -5.26
C THR A 264 -36.85 2.41 -4.18
N SER A 265 -37.46 1.46 -3.46
CA SER A 265 -36.78 0.65 -2.45
C SER A 265 -35.60 -0.09 -3.08
N SER A 266 -34.43 0.02 -2.46
CA SER A 266 -33.20 -0.56 -2.99
C SER A 266 -33.01 -2.04 -2.64
N GLY A 267 -33.69 -2.55 -1.62
CA GLY A 267 -33.54 -3.93 -1.14
C GLY A 267 -33.76 -4.99 -2.23
N PRO A 268 -34.89 -4.93 -2.98
CA PRO A 268 -35.13 -5.83 -4.10
C PRO A 268 -34.07 -5.70 -5.21
N LEU A 269 -33.54 -4.50 -5.44
CA LEU A 269 -32.52 -4.25 -6.48
C LEU A 269 -31.17 -4.89 -6.15
N PHE A 270 -30.78 -4.88 -4.87
CA PHE A 270 -29.57 -5.59 -4.41
C PHE A 270 -29.70 -7.10 -4.65
N LYS A 271 -30.86 -7.68 -4.29
CA LYS A 271 -31.15 -9.11 -4.51
C LYS A 271 -31.15 -9.47 -6.00
N ALA A 272 -31.85 -8.70 -6.82
CA ALA A 272 -31.91 -8.90 -8.26
C ALA A 272 -30.52 -8.82 -8.93
N ALA A 273 -29.64 -7.93 -8.45
CA ALA A 273 -28.28 -7.81 -8.99
C ALA A 273 -27.30 -8.86 -8.44
N GLY A 274 -27.68 -9.66 -7.45
CA GLY A 274 -26.74 -10.53 -6.72
C GLY A 274 -25.63 -9.75 -6.03
N VAL A 275 -25.91 -8.51 -5.61
CA VAL A 275 -24.92 -7.61 -4.98
C VAL A 275 -25.27 -7.43 -3.51
N LEU A 276 -24.27 -7.52 -2.64
CA LEU A 276 -24.43 -7.22 -1.22
C LEU A 276 -24.35 -5.71 -0.95
N PRO A 277 -25.25 -5.16 -0.11
CA PRO A 277 -25.05 -3.87 0.54
C PRO A 277 -23.68 -3.77 1.19
N ILE A 278 -23.07 -2.58 1.14
CA ILE A 278 -21.69 -2.37 1.61
C ILE A 278 -21.44 -2.89 3.03
N GLN A 279 -22.36 -2.71 3.98
CA GLN A 279 -22.16 -3.21 5.34
C GLN A 279 -22.03 -4.74 5.37
N GLN A 280 -22.91 -5.45 4.68
CA GLN A 280 -22.85 -6.92 4.57
C GLN A 280 -21.61 -7.37 3.79
N ARG A 281 -21.21 -6.59 2.78
CA ARG A 281 -20.01 -6.86 1.98
C ARG A 281 -18.73 -6.71 2.80
N VAL A 282 -18.61 -5.65 3.60
CA VAL A 282 -17.49 -5.46 4.54
C VAL A 282 -17.44 -6.61 5.53
N MET A 283 -18.58 -6.98 6.13
CA MET A 283 -18.65 -8.12 7.05
C MET A 283 -18.17 -9.42 6.39
N LEU A 284 -18.64 -9.72 5.18
CA LEU A 284 -18.21 -10.90 4.42
C LEU A 284 -16.70 -10.86 4.13
N ARG A 285 -16.17 -9.73 3.66
CA ARG A 285 -14.74 -9.58 3.36
C ARG A 285 -13.88 -9.71 4.61
N THR A 286 -14.33 -9.15 5.74
CA THR A 286 -13.66 -9.31 7.03
C THR A 286 -13.69 -10.77 7.49
N ALA A 287 -14.82 -11.47 7.36
CA ALA A 287 -14.91 -12.88 7.72
C ALA A 287 -13.98 -13.77 6.86
N ILE A 288 -13.94 -13.53 5.54
CA ILE A 288 -13.00 -14.22 4.64
C ILE A 288 -11.55 -13.96 5.04
N MET A 289 -11.21 -12.72 5.37
CA MET A 289 -9.85 -12.35 5.82
C MET A 289 -9.48 -13.08 7.12
N VAL A 290 -10.37 -13.08 8.12
CA VAL A 290 -10.15 -13.77 9.40
C VAL A 290 -9.98 -15.27 9.18
N LEU A 291 -10.84 -15.90 8.38
CA LEU A 291 -10.74 -17.33 8.07
C LEU A 291 -9.42 -17.67 7.37
N ALA A 292 -8.98 -16.84 6.42
CA ALA A 292 -7.70 -17.02 5.75
C ALA A 292 -6.51 -16.92 6.71
N CYS A 293 -6.56 -15.98 7.67
CA CYS A 293 -5.53 -15.84 8.70
C CYS A 293 -5.50 -17.05 9.65
N GLU A 294 -6.66 -17.52 10.11
CA GLU A 294 -6.75 -18.70 10.98
C GLU A 294 -6.29 -19.97 10.26
N TYR A 295 -6.72 -20.18 9.03
CA TYR A 295 -6.27 -21.33 8.23
C TYR A 295 -4.74 -21.30 8.04
N ARG A 296 -4.17 -20.13 7.73
CA ARG A 296 -2.71 -19.99 7.62
C ARG A 296 -2.01 -20.34 8.93
N ARG A 297 -2.43 -19.76 10.06
CA ARG A 297 -1.87 -20.08 11.40
C ARG A 297 -1.85 -21.58 11.69
N LEU A 298 -2.93 -22.29 11.36
CA LEU A 298 -3.04 -23.73 11.56
C LEU A 298 -2.10 -24.53 10.64
N THR A 299 -1.85 -24.04 9.43
CA THR A 299 -0.98 -24.72 8.44
C THR A 299 0.50 -24.35 8.52
N SER A 300 0.85 -23.14 8.98
CA SER A 300 2.22 -22.64 8.94
C SER A 300 3.01 -22.88 10.21
N GLY A 301 2.39 -23.30 11.32
CA GLY A 301 3.07 -23.54 12.61
C GLY A 301 3.72 -22.29 13.24
N GLU A 302 3.88 -21.20 12.50
CA GLU A 302 4.54 -19.97 12.90
C GLU A 302 3.70 -18.72 12.58
N MET A 303 3.87 -17.75 13.48
CA MET A 303 3.07 -16.55 13.67
C MET A 303 3.64 -15.39 12.86
N TYR A 304 3.63 -15.46 11.54
CA TYR A 304 3.99 -14.32 10.69
C TYR A 304 2.84 -13.94 9.74
N CYS A 305 2.33 -12.72 9.94
CA CYS A 305 1.33 -12.08 9.10
C CYS A 305 2.03 -10.96 8.32
N PRO A 306 2.43 -11.16 7.05
CA PRO A 306 2.79 -10.04 6.19
C PRO A 306 1.49 -9.42 5.64
N ILE A 307 1.32 -8.12 5.93
CA ILE A 307 0.28 -7.25 5.35
C ILE A 307 0.63 -6.94 3.90
#